data_AF-A0A484Q9L0-F1
#
_entry.id   AF-A0A484Q9L0-F1
#
_cell.length_a   1.000
_cell.length_b   1.000
_cell.length_c   1.000
_cell.angle_alpha   90.00
_cell.angle_beta   90.00
_cell.angle_gamma   90.00
#
_symmetry.space_group_name_H-M   'P 1'
#
loop_
_entity.id
_entity.type
_entity.pdbx_description
1 polymer ?
#
loop_
_entity_poly.entity_id
_entity_poly.type
_entity_poly.pdbx_seq_one_letter_code
_entity_poly.pdbx_strand_id
1 'polypeptide(L)'
;MPRALLTDNRLTPLERNAWQVFRLLLNDDGITALPTYDQLAPWLASMPCATRASHETVARALTLLRLTRWISLVRRRRDPRTGRIQGNLYVLHDEPLTPYEAIQLDVDYLELVSQSLAHASKSIQRIGVHTLREMIDDPLLSGRELPSRLQVISQRLATQGWTEAATYPQAGDNHDSEEGENDPLRNRGTLSSESEVGEKTRKTGSLRNPKTDSTVRKEKEIKEVRTVPRGLGMLRLPERFMSLKAEQQSGALAALQPVDPDLHQAVLDEWDARCLASTVRNPAGYLFGIIQKAMRGEFRAWAGQRTPPDANGAKPEPPRQPVDPEVAQAHIARLRSMLRLS
;
A
#
# COMPACT_ATOMS: atom_id res chain seq x y z
N MET A 1 -6.44 -26.57 11.31
CA MET A 1 -6.10 -26.19 9.92
C MET A 1 -6.86 -27.09 8.97
N PRO A 2 -7.66 -26.53 8.04
CA PRO A 2 -8.33 -27.33 7.02
C PRO A 2 -7.32 -28.08 6.15
N ARG A 3 -7.57 -29.36 5.90
CA ARG A 3 -6.71 -30.18 5.03
C ARG A 3 -6.67 -29.61 3.61
N ALA A 4 -7.80 -29.12 3.12
CA ALA A 4 -7.94 -28.52 1.80
C ALA A 4 -7.01 -27.31 1.60
N LEU A 5 -6.73 -26.51 2.65
CA LEU A 5 -5.82 -25.36 2.58
C LEU A 5 -4.37 -25.79 2.34
N LEU A 6 -3.97 -26.92 2.93
CA LEU A 6 -2.63 -27.48 2.77
C LEU A 6 -2.43 -28.09 1.39
N THR A 7 -3.49 -28.66 0.80
CA THR A 7 -3.45 -29.28 -0.54
C THR A 7 -3.71 -28.29 -1.67
N ASP A 8 -4.22 -27.09 -1.38
CA ASP A 8 -4.44 -26.05 -2.40
C ASP A 8 -3.09 -25.59 -2.98
N ASN A 9 -2.85 -25.95 -4.24
CA ASN A 9 -1.61 -25.66 -4.97
C ASN A 9 -1.50 -24.20 -5.44
N ARG A 10 -2.59 -23.42 -5.32
CA ARG A 10 -2.63 -22.00 -5.67
C ARG A 10 -1.99 -21.14 -4.57
N LEU A 11 -1.84 -21.67 -3.35
CA LEU A 11 -1.27 -20.97 -2.21
C LEU A 11 0.16 -21.42 -1.90
N THR A 12 1.02 -20.49 -1.52
CA THR A 12 2.35 -20.80 -0.98
C THR A 12 2.27 -20.95 0.54
N PRO A 13 3.34 -21.45 1.21
CA PRO A 13 3.38 -21.53 2.66
C PRO A 13 3.08 -20.20 3.35
N LEU A 14 3.41 -19.06 2.73
CA LEU A 14 3.14 -17.73 3.28
C LEU A 14 1.65 -17.44 3.38
N GLU A 15 0.87 -17.68 2.31
CA GLU A 15 -0.57 -17.43 2.33
C GLU A 15 -1.30 -18.41 3.26
N ARG A 16 -0.84 -19.67 3.27
CA ARG A 16 -1.37 -20.66 4.22
C ARG A 16 -1.15 -20.18 5.64
N ASN A 17 0.08 -19.76 5.99
CA ASN A 17 0.41 -19.17 7.29
C ASN A 17 -0.44 -17.92 7.59
N ALA A 18 -0.66 -17.05 6.62
CA ALA A 18 -1.55 -15.89 6.80
C ALA A 18 -2.97 -16.29 7.19
N TRP A 19 -3.53 -17.30 6.54
CA TRP A 19 -4.84 -17.83 6.92
C TRP A 19 -4.84 -18.40 8.36
N GLN A 20 -3.74 -19.06 8.77
CA GLN A 20 -3.59 -19.58 10.13
C GLN A 20 -3.62 -18.47 11.18
N VAL A 21 -2.85 -17.42 10.93
CA VAL A 21 -2.75 -16.25 11.79
C VAL A 21 -4.08 -15.52 11.85
N PHE A 22 -4.78 -15.41 10.72
CA PHE A 22 -6.15 -14.89 10.68
C PHE A 22 -7.05 -15.64 11.64
N ARG A 23 -7.07 -16.97 11.54
CA ARG A 23 -7.87 -17.82 12.42
C ARG A 23 -7.48 -17.67 13.90
N LEU A 24 -6.19 -17.52 14.19
CA LEU A 24 -5.70 -17.32 15.56
C LEU A 24 -6.14 -15.97 16.15
N LEU A 25 -6.21 -14.93 15.32
CA LEU A 25 -6.55 -13.57 15.74
C LEU A 25 -8.07 -13.28 15.67
N LEU A 26 -8.86 -14.19 15.11
CA LEU A 26 -10.31 -14.13 15.10
C LEU A 26 -10.85 -14.54 16.47
N ASN A 27 -11.83 -13.78 16.99
CA ASN A 27 -12.65 -14.25 18.11
C ASN A 27 -13.54 -15.41 17.63
N ASP A 28 -14.01 -16.27 18.55
CA ASP A 28 -14.71 -17.54 18.25
C ASP A 28 -15.92 -17.44 17.29
N ASP A 29 -16.46 -16.23 17.06
CA ASP A 29 -17.63 -15.96 16.23
C ASP A 29 -17.38 -16.00 14.69
N GLY A 30 -16.13 -16.19 14.23
CA GLY A 30 -15.80 -16.31 12.79
C GLY A 30 -16.00 -15.04 11.94
N ILE A 31 -16.57 -13.99 12.55
CA ILE A 31 -16.82 -12.66 11.97
C ILE A 31 -16.01 -11.67 12.81
N THR A 32 -14.95 -11.07 12.27
CA THR A 32 -14.18 -10.04 13.00
C THR A 32 -13.70 -8.96 12.03
N ALA A 33 -13.70 -7.71 12.50
CA ALA A 33 -13.00 -6.63 11.82
C ALA A 33 -11.52 -7.00 11.74
N LEU A 34 -10.94 -6.98 10.54
CA LEU A 34 -9.57 -7.46 10.30
C LEU A 34 -8.59 -6.97 11.37
N PRO A 35 -7.69 -7.83 11.88
CA PRO A 35 -6.48 -7.35 12.52
C PRO A 35 -5.77 -6.36 11.59
N THR A 36 -5.37 -5.19 12.09
CA THR A 36 -4.69 -4.18 11.26
C THR A 36 -3.48 -4.81 10.55
N TYR A 37 -3.08 -4.29 9.39
CA TYR A 37 -1.89 -4.77 8.68
C TYR A 37 -0.67 -4.88 9.60
N ASP A 38 -0.57 -3.99 10.58
CA ASP A 38 0.48 -3.97 11.58
C ASP A 38 0.41 -5.10 12.62
N GLN A 39 -0.75 -5.70 12.84
CA GLN A 39 -0.94 -6.87 13.68
C GLN A 39 -0.61 -8.16 12.92
N LEU A 40 -0.83 -8.19 11.61
CA LEU A 40 -0.51 -9.33 10.75
C LEU A 40 0.98 -9.39 10.38
N ALA A 41 1.60 -8.23 10.16
CA ALA A 41 2.98 -8.13 9.67
C ALA A 41 4.01 -8.96 10.46
N PRO A 42 4.01 -9.00 11.81
CA PRO A 42 4.97 -9.81 12.57
C PRO A 42 4.95 -11.31 12.23
N TRP A 43 3.79 -11.84 11.86
CA TRP A 43 3.61 -13.27 11.61
C TRP A 43 3.90 -13.67 10.16
N LEU A 44 4.00 -12.69 9.25
CA LEU A 44 4.14 -12.93 7.81
C LEU A 44 5.56 -12.68 7.31
N ALA A 45 6.53 -12.58 8.21
CA ALA A 45 7.92 -12.38 7.85
C ALA A 45 8.47 -13.64 7.15
N SER A 46 8.99 -13.47 5.92
CA SER A 46 9.50 -14.60 5.12
C SER A 46 10.96 -14.97 5.42
N MET A 47 11.68 -14.15 6.19
CA MET A 47 13.10 -14.32 6.48
C MET A 47 13.31 -14.67 7.96
N PRO A 48 14.21 -15.62 8.30
CA PRO A 48 14.56 -15.89 9.68
C PRO A 48 15.03 -14.62 10.40
N CYS A 49 14.59 -14.45 11.65
CA CYS A 49 14.92 -13.29 12.50
C CYS A 49 14.40 -11.93 11.98
N ALA A 50 13.63 -11.89 10.89
CA ALA A 50 12.92 -10.68 10.49
C ALA A 50 11.74 -10.45 11.45
N THR A 51 11.64 -9.22 11.96
CA THR A 51 10.64 -8.88 12.98
C THR A 51 9.25 -8.70 12.40
N ARG A 52 9.13 -8.25 11.15
CA ARG A 52 7.86 -7.90 10.48
C ARG A 52 7.97 -8.04 8.95
N ALA A 53 6.87 -8.45 8.32
CA ALA A 53 6.67 -8.36 6.89
C ALA A 53 6.38 -6.92 6.44
N SER A 54 6.62 -6.62 5.17
CA SER A 54 6.16 -5.36 4.58
C SER A 54 4.64 -5.37 4.40
N HIS A 55 4.02 -4.18 4.39
CA HIS A 55 2.58 -4.06 4.08
C HIS A 55 2.23 -4.59 2.69
N GLU A 56 3.17 -4.53 1.74
CA GLU A 56 3.00 -5.13 0.41
C GLU A 56 2.88 -6.66 0.51
N THR A 57 3.72 -7.30 1.32
CA THR A 57 3.65 -8.75 1.56
C THR A 57 2.32 -9.14 2.20
N VAL A 58 1.86 -8.38 3.20
CA VAL A 58 0.54 -8.61 3.82
C VAL A 58 -0.56 -8.44 2.78
N ALA A 59 -0.59 -7.32 2.04
CA ALA A 59 -1.61 -7.04 1.03
C ALA A 59 -1.65 -8.11 -0.06
N ARG A 60 -0.48 -8.58 -0.51
CA ARG A 60 -0.37 -9.69 -1.46
C ARG A 60 -0.97 -10.97 -0.90
N ALA A 61 -0.64 -11.34 0.33
CA ALA A 61 -1.19 -12.55 0.96
C ALA A 61 -2.73 -12.48 1.05
N LEU A 62 -3.29 -11.34 1.44
CA LEU A 62 -4.75 -11.14 1.47
C LEU A 62 -5.38 -11.19 0.10
N THR A 63 -4.72 -10.61 -0.90
CA THR A 63 -5.20 -10.63 -2.30
C THR A 63 -5.29 -12.07 -2.81
N LEU A 64 -4.26 -12.87 -2.52
CA LEU A 64 -4.23 -14.27 -2.92
C LEU A 64 -5.28 -15.11 -2.19
N LEU A 65 -5.43 -14.96 -0.88
CA LEU A 65 -6.48 -15.64 -0.11
C LEU A 65 -7.89 -15.28 -0.56
N ARG A 66 -8.13 -14.02 -0.98
CA ARG A 66 -9.39 -13.62 -1.59
C ARG A 66 -9.60 -14.26 -2.96
N LEU A 67 -8.60 -14.21 -3.84
CA LEU A 67 -8.70 -14.79 -5.19
C LEU A 67 -8.96 -16.29 -5.15
N THR A 68 -8.34 -17.01 -4.22
CA THR A 68 -8.54 -18.44 -3.99
C THR A 68 -9.77 -18.77 -3.12
N ARG A 69 -10.52 -17.74 -2.70
CA ARG A 69 -11.81 -17.82 -1.98
C ARG A 69 -11.74 -18.44 -0.59
N TRP A 70 -10.58 -18.36 0.06
CA TRP A 70 -10.40 -18.76 1.46
C TRP A 70 -10.81 -17.67 2.45
N ILE A 71 -10.91 -16.42 1.98
CA ILE A 71 -11.52 -15.29 2.69
C ILE A 71 -12.39 -14.47 1.73
N SER A 72 -13.43 -13.83 2.24
CA SER A 72 -14.27 -12.88 1.48
C SER A 72 -14.28 -11.50 2.14
N LEU A 73 -14.17 -10.42 1.35
CA LEU A 73 -14.33 -9.06 1.86
C LEU A 73 -15.80 -8.65 1.79
N VAL A 74 -16.51 -8.77 2.91
CA VAL A 74 -17.97 -8.55 2.96
C VAL A 74 -18.33 -7.07 3.09
N ARG A 75 -17.53 -6.30 3.85
CA ARG A 75 -17.81 -4.88 4.07
C ARG A 75 -16.54 -4.09 4.32
N ARG A 76 -16.45 -2.89 3.73
CA ARG A 76 -15.47 -1.88 4.15
C ARG A 76 -16.18 -0.95 5.13
N ARG A 77 -15.87 -1.07 6.43
CA ARG A 77 -16.41 -0.17 7.47
C ARG A 77 -15.89 1.22 7.17
N ARG A 78 -16.80 2.16 6.87
CA ARG A 78 -16.48 3.57 6.69
C ARG A 78 -17.04 4.35 7.87
N ASP A 79 -16.28 5.35 8.31
CA ASP A 79 -16.75 6.35 9.25
C ASP A 79 -17.91 7.11 8.60
N PRO A 80 -19.13 7.09 9.18
CA PRO A 80 -20.27 7.78 8.62
C PRO A 80 -20.11 9.31 8.62
N ARG A 81 -19.26 9.88 9.49
CA ARG A 81 -19.04 11.33 9.56
C ARG A 81 -17.91 11.80 8.65
N THR A 82 -16.84 11.02 8.54
CA THR A 82 -15.64 11.45 7.79
C THR A 82 -15.49 10.76 6.43
N GLY A 83 -16.28 9.73 6.14
CA GLY A 83 -16.18 8.92 4.93
C GLY A 83 -14.91 8.05 4.84
N ARG A 84 -14.02 8.13 5.84
CA ARG A 84 -12.77 7.37 5.89
C ARG A 84 -13.06 5.90 6.12
N ILE A 85 -12.35 5.02 5.43
CA ILE A 85 -12.43 3.58 5.69
C ILE A 85 -11.79 3.31 7.06
N GLN A 86 -12.60 2.94 8.04
CA GLN A 86 -12.18 2.56 9.39
C GLN A 86 -11.67 1.12 9.48
N GLY A 87 -12.02 0.26 8.51
CA GLY A 87 -11.51 -1.10 8.47
C GLY A 87 -12.20 -1.97 7.43
N ASN A 88 -11.64 -3.15 7.21
CA ASN A 88 -12.19 -4.15 6.30
C ASN A 88 -12.75 -5.31 7.13
N LEU A 89 -13.95 -5.76 6.80
CA LEU A 89 -14.60 -6.92 7.40
C LEU A 89 -14.42 -8.11 6.48
N TYR A 90 -13.65 -9.08 6.93
CA TYR A 90 -13.44 -10.32 6.21
C TYR A 90 -14.19 -11.46 6.89
N VAL A 91 -14.67 -12.40 6.08
CA VAL A 91 -15.16 -13.70 6.56
C VAL A 91 -14.11 -14.74 6.20
N LEU A 92 -13.76 -15.58 7.18
CA LEU A 92 -12.84 -16.69 7.02
C LEU A 92 -13.63 -17.95 6.69
N HIS A 93 -13.20 -18.69 5.66
CA HIS A 93 -13.87 -19.92 5.24
C HIS A 93 -13.02 -21.13 5.55
N ASP A 94 -13.65 -22.21 6.04
CA ASP A 94 -12.98 -23.49 6.30
C ASP A 94 -12.73 -24.32 5.02
N GLU A 95 -13.36 -23.95 3.91
CA GLU A 95 -13.14 -24.47 2.57
C GLU A 95 -13.18 -23.33 1.55
N PRO A 96 -12.54 -23.46 0.37
CA PRO A 96 -12.62 -22.41 -0.62
C PRO A 96 -14.04 -22.38 -1.18
N LEU A 97 -14.68 -21.20 -1.14
CA LEU A 97 -16.03 -21.05 -1.66
C LEU A 97 -16.11 -21.43 -3.14
N THR A 98 -17.31 -21.70 -3.62
CA THR A 98 -17.56 -21.72 -5.06
C THR A 98 -17.41 -20.31 -5.66
N PRO A 99 -17.07 -20.19 -6.96
CA PRO A 99 -17.09 -18.91 -7.65
C PRO A 99 -18.41 -18.14 -7.48
N TYR A 100 -19.55 -18.84 -7.58
CA TYR A 100 -20.88 -18.25 -7.34
C TYR A 100 -21.01 -17.64 -5.93
N GLU A 101 -20.70 -18.39 -4.88
CA GLU A 101 -20.80 -17.91 -3.49
C GLU A 101 -19.87 -16.72 -3.21
N ALA A 102 -18.66 -16.74 -3.78
CA ALA A 102 -17.71 -15.64 -3.61
C ALA A 102 -18.23 -14.33 -4.20
N ILE A 103 -18.92 -14.37 -5.33
CA ILE A 103 -19.56 -13.20 -5.95
C ILE A 103 -20.69 -12.65 -5.06
N GLN A 104 -21.44 -13.54 -4.41
CA GLN A 104 -22.55 -13.14 -3.54
C GLN A 104 -22.08 -12.49 -2.22
N LEU A 105 -20.93 -12.92 -1.70
CA LEU A 105 -20.40 -12.40 -0.43
C LEU A 105 -19.46 -11.20 -0.59
N ASP A 106 -18.66 -11.16 -1.66
CA ASP A 106 -17.67 -10.12 -1.92
C ASP A 106 -18.03 -9.35 -3.19
N VAL A 107 -18.66 -8.19 -2.99
CA VAL A 107 -19.16 -7.32 -4.09
C VAL A 107 -18.05 -6.89 -5.05
N ASP A 108 -16.81 -6.78 -4.54
CA ASP A 108 -15.65 -6.37 -5.33
C ASP A 108 -14.90 -7.56 -5.95
N TYR A 109 -15.39 -8.80 -5.81
CA TYR A 109 -14.67 -10.00 -6.24
C TYR A 109 -14.41 -10.05 -7.74
N LEU A 110 -15.41 -9.75 -8.57
CA LEU A 110 -15.23 -9.69 -10.03
C LEU A 110 -14.23 -8.60 -10.45
N GLU A 111 -14.21 -7.49 -9.72
CA GLU A 111 -13.23 -6.43 -9.93
C GLU A 111 -11.83 -6.89 -9.55
N LEU A 112 -11.69 -7.57 -8.42
CA LEU A 112 -10.43 -8.16 -7.96
C LEU A 112 -9.88 -9.14 -9.00
N VAL A 113 -10.71 -10.04 -9.53
CA VAL A 113 -10.32 -10.97 -10.59
C VAL A 113 -9.87 -10.20 -11.84
N SER A 114 -10.63 -9.20 -12.28
CA SER A 114 -10.24 -8.36 -13.43
C SER A 114 -8.89 -7.66 -13.23
N GLN A 115 -8.64 -7.10 -12.04
CA GLN A 115 -7.40 -6.39 -11.72
C GLN A 115 -6.22 -7.36 -11.60
N SER A 116 -6.46 -8.57 -11.09
CA SER A 116 -5.44 -9.59 -10.93
C SER A 116 -4.77 -9.99 -12.25
N LEU A 117 -5.53 -10.02 -13.36
CA LEU A 117 -5.01 -10.35 -14.68
C LEU A 117 -3.94 -9.35 -15.17
N ALA A 118 -4.08 -8.07 -14.83
CA ALA A 118 -3.13 -7.01 -15.22
C ALA A 118 -2.17 -6.61 -14.07
N HIS A 119 -2.15 -7.36 -12.97
CA HIS A 119 -1.41 -6.99 -11.76
C HIS A 119 0.12 -7.13 -11.95
N ALA A 120 0.94 -6.25 -11.38
CA ALA A 120 2.40 -6.31 -11.58
C ALA A 120 3.06 -7.63 -11.11
N SER A 121 2.49 -8.25 -10.07
CA SER A 121 2.97 -9.55 -9.56
C SER A 121 2.49 -10.72 -10.42
N LYS A 122 3.43 -11.47 -11.00
CA LYS A 122 3.17 -12.68 -11.80
C LYS A 122 2.41 -13.78 -11.05
N SER A 123 2.61 -13.89 -9.74
CA SER A 123 1.87 -14.84 -8.91
C SER A 123 0.37 -14.53 -8.87
N ILE A 124 0.02 -13.25 -8.67
CA ILE A 124 -1.35 -12.77 -8.68
C ILE A 124 -1.96 -12.93 -10.06
N GLN A 125 -1.22 -12.61 -11.14
CA GLN A 125 -1.69 -12.82 -12.52
C GLN A 125 -2.05 -14.29 -12.78
N ARG A 126 -1.14 -15.21 -12.44
CA ARG A 126 -1.32 -16.65 -12.67
C ARG A 126 -2.54 -17.19 -11.92
N ILE A 127 -2.71 -16.78 -10.66
CA ILE A 127 -3.86 -17.19 -9.85
C ILE A 127 -5.14 -16.55 -10.40
N GLY A 128 -5.10 -15.29 -10.82
CA GLY A 128 -6.22 -14.62 -11.49
C GLY A 128 -6.73 -15.35 -12.72
N VAL A 129 -5.82 -15.84 -13.57
CA VAL A 129 -6.18 -16.63 -14.77
C VAL A 129 -6.80 -17.96 -14.38
N HIS A 130 -6.25 -18.63 -13.36
CA HIS A 130 -6.80 -19.88 -12.84
C HIS A 130 -8.22 -19.68 -12.27
N THR A 131 -8.40 -18.65 -11.45
CA THR A 131 -9.69 -18.27 -10.88
C THR A 131 -10.71 -17.97 -11.98
N LEU A 132 -10.32 -17.27 -13.05
CA LEU A 132 -11.23 -16.99 -14.17
C LEU A 132 -11.68 -18.28 -14.88
N ARG A 133 -10.79 -19.26 -15.08
CA ARG A 133 -11.16 -20.56 -15.66
C ARG A 133 -12.17 -21.29 -14.77
N GLU A 134 -11.91 -21.35 -13.47
CA GLU A 134 -12.86 -21.94 -12.50
C GLU A 134 -14.24 -21.26 -12.54
N MET A 135 -14.30 -19.95 -12.80
CA MET A 135 -15.57 -19.22 -12.93
C MET A 135 -16.33 -19.58 -14.21
N ILE A 136 -15.61 -19.81 -15.32
CA ILE A 136 -16.21 -20.22 -16.60
C ILE A 136 -16.75 -21.64 -16.49
N ASP A 137 -16.03 -22.52 -15.78
CA ASP A 137 -16.39 -23.92 -15.59
C ASP A 137 -17.47 -24.14 -14.50
N ASP A 138 -17.89 -23.08 -13.80
CA ASP A 138 -18.88 -23.18 -12.72
C ASP A 138 -20.29 -23.43 -13.29
N PRO A 139 -20.96 -24.55 -12.95
CA PRO A 139 -22.31 -24.87 -13.42
C PRO A 139 -23.37 -23.84 -12.98
N LEU A 140 -23.18 -23.19 -11.83
CA LEU A 140 -24.10 -22.18 -11.30
C LEU A 140 -23.96 -20.82 -12.00
N LEU A 141 -22.78 -20.54 -12.58
CA LEU A 141 -22.52 -19.33 -13.37
C LEU A 141 -22.80 -19.50 -14.86
N SER A 142 -22.56 -20.70 -15.41
CA SER A 142 -22.78 -21.00 -16.83
C SER A 142 -24.27 -21.09 -17.23
N GLY A 143 -25.16 -21.38 -16.28
CA GLY A 143 -26.61 -21.50 -16.50
C GLY A 143 -27.46 -20.30 -16.06
N ARG A 144 -26.87 -19.24 -15.49
CA ARG A 144 -27.59 -18.03 -15.05
C ARG A 144 -26.97 -16.79 -15.68
N GLU A 145 -27.77 -15.80 -16.04
CA GLU A 145 -27.25 -14.53 -16.54
C GLU A 145 -26.39 -13.82 -15.48
N LEU A 146 -25.08 -13.92 -15.63
CA LEU A 146 -24.13 -12.92 -15.14
C LEU A 146 -23.37 -12.31 -16.34
N PRO A 147 -23.94 -11.30 -17.03
CA PRO A 147 -23.39 -10.76 -18.27
C PRO A 147 -22.58 -9.46 -18.08
N SER A 148 -21.82 -9.12 -19.12
CA SER A 148 -20.91 -7.98 -19.32
C SER A 148 -19.53 -8.08 -18.65
N ARG A 149 -19.41 -8.18 -17.32
CA ARG A 149 -18.09 -8.02 -16.67
C ARG A 149 -17.16 -9.22 -16.91
N LEU A 150 -17.66 -10.45 -16.79
CA LEU A 150 -16.88 -11.65 -17.11
C LEU A 150 -16.46 -11.69 -18.59
N GLN A 151 -17.34 -11.26 -19.49
CA GLN A 151 -17.09 -11.21 -20.92
C GLN A 151 -16.03 -10.15 -21.29
N VAL A 152 -16.05 -8.99 -20.63
CA VAL A 152 -14.99 -7.97 -20.75
C VAL A 152 -13.65 -8.46 -20.20
N ILE A 153 -13.68 -9.27 -19.12
CA ILE A 153 -12.48 -9.87 -18.54
C ILE A 153 -11.90 -10.95 -19.48
N SER A 154 -12.74 -11.83 -20.03
CA SER A 154 -12.30 -12.86 -20.97
C SER A 154 -11.75 -12.26 -22.27
N GLN A 155 -12.37 -11.20 -22.78
CA GLN A 155 -11.87 -10.47 -23.95
C GLN A 155 -10.49 -9.85 -23.68
N ARG A 156 -10.28 -9.25 -22.50
CA ARG A 156 -8.95 -8.75 -22.11
C ARG A 156 -7.90 -9.86 -22.03
N LEU A 157 -8.28 -11.03 -21.54
CA LEU A 157 -7.38 -12.19 -21.49
C LEU A 157 -6.98 -12.64 -22.90
N ALA A 158 -7.92 -12.67 -23.83
CA ALA A 158 -7.66 -12.98 -25.24
C ALA A 158 -6.71 -11.97 -25.88
N THR A 159 -6.89 -10.67 -25.61
CA THR A 159 -5.98 -9.62 -26.11
C THR A 159 -4.57 -9.70 -25.51
N GLN A 160 -4.40 -10.34 -24.36
CA GLN A 160 -3.10 -10.49 -23.69
C GLN A 160 -2.38 -11.80 -24.06
N GLY A 161 -2.98 -12.66 -24.90
CA GLY A 161 -2.36 -13.90 -25.37
C GLY A 161 -2.33 -15.06 -24.36
N TRP A 162 -3.19 -15.03 -23.33
CA TRP A 162 -3.21 -16.07 -22.29
C TRP A 162 -4.21 -17.21 -22.56
N THR A 163 -5.04 -17.06 -23.61
CA THR A 163 -6.00 -18.08 -24.08
C THR A 163 -5.43 -18.98 -25.16
N GLU A 164 -4.24 -18.70 -25.67
CA GLU A 164 -3.50 -19.71 -26.43
C GLU A 164 -3.00 -20.75 -25.43
N ALA A 165 -3.74 -21.86 -25.36
CA ALA A 165 -3.06 -23.12 -25.12
C ALA A 165 -1.92 -23.15 -26.14
N ALA A 166 -0.67 -23.09 -25.65
CA ALA A 166 0.47 -23.51 -26.43
C ALA A 166 0.31 -25.01 -26.69
N THR A 167 -0.60 -25.36 -27.60
CA THR A 167 -0.56 -26.58 -28.38
C THR A 167 0.66 -26.42 -29.24
N TYR A 168 1.82 -26.83 -28.71
CA TYR A 168 3.00 -27.05 -29.52
C TYR A 168 2.61 -28.02 -30.64
N PRO A 169 2.64 -27.61 -31.91
CA PRO A 169 2.61 -28.57 -33.00
C PRO A 169 3.99 -29.19 -33.04
N GLN A 170 4.17 -30.37 -32.44
CA GLN A 170 5.27 -31.24 -32.84
C GLN A 170 4.86 -31.87 -34.18
N ALA A 171 5.04 -31.09 -35.24
CA ALA A 171 5.18 -31.62 -36.59
C ALA A 171 6.62 -32.14 -36.70
N GLY A 172 6.74 -33.40 -37.12
CA GLY A 172 8.01 -34.00 -37.47
C GLY A 172 8.66 -33.27 -38.63
N ASP A 173 9.98 -33.21 -38.60
CA ASP A 173 10.91 -33.58 -39.67
C ASP A 173 12.32 -33.24 -39.13
N ASN A 174 13.14 -34.24 -38.83
CA ASN A 174 13.96 -35.04 -39.74
C ASN A 174 15.17 -34.24 -40.30
N HIS A 175 16.38 -34.72 -39.95
CA HIS A 175 17.71 -34.56 -40.56
C HIS A 175 18.78 -34.63 -39.43
N ASP A 176 19.83 -35.44 -39.46
CA ASP A 176 20.25 -36.55 -40.31
C ASP A 176 21.19 -37.42 -39.45
N SER A 177 21.00 -38.73 -39.52
CA SER A 177 22.04 -39.71 -39.21
C SER A 177 22.30 -40.49 -40.50
N GLU A 178 23.43 -40.20 -41.15
CA GLU A 178 24.09 -41.09 -42.11
C GLU A 178 25.17 -41.83 -41.28
N GLU A 179 25.47 -43.12 -41.41
CA GLU A 179 25.42 -44.11 -42.49
C GLU A 179 25.83 -45.44 -41.78
N GLY A 180 25.46 -46.67 -42.13
CA GLY A 180 24.74 -47.22 -43.26
C GLY A 180 24.52 -48.73 -43.04
N GLU A 181 23.46 -49.20 -43.70
CA GLU A 181 23.34 -50.47 -44.44
C GLU A 181 23.52 -51.87 -43.79
N ASN A 182 22.46 -52.66 -44.02
CA ASN A 182 22.39 -54.12 -44.24
C ASN A 182 21.93 -55.05 -43.08
N ASP A 183 20.62 -55.29 -43.14
CA ASP A 183 19.75 -56.39 -42.67
C ASP A 183 20.27 -57.80 -43.07
N PRO A 184 19.64 -58.95 -42.70
CA PRO A 184 18.77 -59.31 -41.57
C PRO A 184 19.30 -60.56 -40.81
N LEU A 185 18.50 -60.99 -39.81
CA LEU A 185 18.20 -62.40 -39.43
C LEU A 185 18.64 -62.85 -38.01
N ARG A 186 17.59 -63.03 -37.18
CA ARG A 186 17.18 -64.34 -36.63
C ARG A 186 18.10 -64.95 -35.54
N ASN A 187 17.69 -64.85 -34.28
CA ASN A 187 17.19 -66.00 -33.50
C ASN A 187 16.96 -65.69 -32.00
N ARG A 188 15.76 -66.13 -31.60
CA ARG A 188 15.22 -66.58 -30.32
C ARG A 188 16.18 -67.39 -29.42
N GLY A 189 15.93 -67.32 -28.10
CA GLY A 189 16.15 -68.41 -27.12
C GLY A 189 17.14 -68.09 -26.00
N THR A 190 16.70 -67.73 -24.80
CA THR A 190 16.35 -68.57 -23.62
C THR A 190 17.51 -69.04 -22.73
N LEU A 191 17.34 -68.74 -21.43
CA LEU A 191 17.69 -69.50 -20.22
C LEU A 191 19.15 -69.53 -19.74
N SER A 192 19.38 -69.04 -18.51
CA SER A 192 19.73 -69.83 -17.32
C SER A 192 19.98 -68.84 -16.15
N SER A 193 19.15 -68.84 -15.10
CA SER A 193 19.40 -69.49 -13.80
C SER A 193 20.77 -69.17 -13.20
N GLU A 194 20.80 -68.39 -12.12
CA GLU A 194 20.97 -68.91 -10.76
C GLU A 194 20.85 -67.76 -9.74
N SER A 195 19.99 -67.97 -8.76
CA SER A 195 19.96 -67.22 -7.51
C SER A 195 21.21 -67.52 -6.71
N GLU A 196 21.85 -66.51 -6.09
CA GLU A 196 22.20 -66.53 -4.67
C GLU A 196 22.73 -65.17 -4.16
N VAL A 197 22.02 -64.68 -3.14
CA VAL A 197 22.45 -64.04 -1.88
C VAL A 197 23.59 -63.01 -1.87
N GLY A 198 23.29 -61.83 -1.34
CA GLY A 198 24.30 -60.99 -0.67
C GLY A 198 23.83 -59.57 -0.37
N GLU A 199 23.32 -59.32 0.84
CA GLU A 199 23.14 -57.98 1.40
C GLU A 199 24.49 -57.25 1.50
N LYS A 200 24.57 -56.01 0.98
CA LYS A 200 25.54 -55.01 1.45
C LYS A 200 24.94 -53.62 1.57
N THR A 201 24.96 -53.16 2.80
CA THR A 201 24.75 -51.82 3.36
C THR A 201 25.43 -50.72 2.55
N ARG A 202 24.72 -49.60 2.30
CA ARG A 202 25.37 -48.35 1.85
C ARG A 202 25.76 -47.48 3.03
N LYS A 203 27.06 -47.23 3.12
CA LYS A 203 27.73 -46.35 4.08
C LYS A 203 27.42 -44.88 3.76
N THR A 204 27.23 -44.12 4.82
CA THR A 204 27.26 -42.66 4.90
C THR A 204 28.61 -42.13 4.42
N GLY A 205 28.60 -41.25 3.42
CA GLY A 205 29.76 -40.45 3.00
C GLY A 205 29.47 -38.98 3.24
N SER A 206 30.15 -38.38 4.20
CA SER A 206 30.07 -36.96 4.52
C SER A 206 31.22 -36.20 3.84
N LEU A 207 30.90 -34.95 3.49
CA LEU A 207 31.75 -33.79 3.16
C LEU A 207 32.30 -33.65 1.73
N ARG A 208 31.90 -32.56 1.04
CA ARG A 208 32.72 -31.33 0.85
C ARG A 208 31.92 -30.21 0.16
N ASN A 209 31.55 -29.17 0.93
CA ASN A 209 31.54 -27.78 0.41
C ASN A 209 32.99 -27.22 0.58
N PRO A 210 33.44 -26.15 -0.11
CA PRO A 210 32.66 -25.07 -0.73
C PRO A 210 33.19 -24.60 -2.11
N LYS A 211 32.42 -23.74 -2.80
CA LYS A 211 33.03 -22.69 -3.64
C LYS A 211 32.20 -21.41 -3.56
N THR A 212 32.84 -20.41 -2.98
CA THR A 212 32.45 -19.00 -2.86
C THR A 212 33.10 -18.21 -4.00
N ASP A 213 32.61 -16.99 -4.18
CA ASP A 213 33.03 -15.88 -5.07
C ASP A 213 32.47 -15.90 -6.51
N SER A 214 31.97 -14.79 -7.07
CA SER A 214 32.02 -13.40 -6.62
C SER A 214 30.95 -12.52 -7.30
N THR A 215 30.60 -11.44 -6.58
CA THR A 215 30.29 -10.06 -7.01
C THR A 215 29.66 -9.76 -8.37
N VAL A 216 28.45 -9.15 -8.35
CA VAL A 216 28.20 -7.83 -8.99
C VAL A 216 27.12 -7.10 -8.19
N ARG A 217 27.50 -5.91 -7.71
CA ARG A 217 26.63 -4.86 -7.19
C ARG A 217 25.76 -4.31 -8.32
N LYS A 218 24.44 -4.34 -8.15
CA LYS A 218 23.51 -3.34 -8.72
C LYS A 218 22.52 -2.92 -7.64
N GLU A 219 23.03 -2.22 -6.63
CA GLU A 219 22.22 -1.34 -5.81
C GLU A 219 22.14 0.02 -6.51
N LYS A 220 20.93 0.37 -6.95
CA LYS A 220 20.29 1.70 -6.90
C LYS A 220 19.25 1.79 -8.02
N GLU A 221 18.09 1.23 -7.76
CA GLU A 221 16.85 1.73 -8.35
C GLU A 221 15.98 2.22 -7.19
N ILE A 222 16.26 3.46 -6.75
CA ILE A 222 15.35 4.21 -5.89
C ILE A 222 14.14 4.51 -6.77
N LYS A 223 13.15 3.63 -6.78
CA LYS A 223 11.81 4.00 -7.20
C LYS A 223 11.30 4.96 -6.14
N GLU A 224 11.18 6.23 -6.51
CA GLU A 224 10.42 7.23 -5.77
C GLU A 224 9.02 6.66 -5.49
N VAL A 225 8.87 6.04 -4.32
CA VAL A 225 7.55 5.80 -3.74
C VAL A 225 7.08 7.18 -3.32
N ARG A 226 6.25 7.80 -4.15
CA ARG A 226 5.41 8.95 -3.80
C ARG A 226 4.35 8.52 -2.77
N THR A 227 4.79 8.07 -1.60
CA THR A 227 3.98 8.09 -0.39
C THR A 227 4.12 9.47 0.20
N VAL A 228 3.24 10.38 -0.20
CA VAL A 228 2.95 11.57 0.61
C VAL A 228 1.96 11.09 1.68
N PRO A 229 2.35 10.98 2.96
CA PRO A 229 1.42 10.58 4.00
C PRO A 229 0.38 11.69 4.12
N ARG A 230 -0.90 11.33 3.96
CA ARG A 230 -2.05 12.24 4.04
C ARG A 230 -2.23 12.75 5.48
N GLY A 231 -1.36 13.66 5.90
CA GLY A 231 -1.52 14.55 7.05
C GLY A 231 -1.50 16.04 6.65
N LEU A 232 -1.29 16.35 5.36
CA LEU A 232 -1.12 17.72 4.85
C LEU A 232 -2.34 18.23 4.07
N GLY A 233 -3.52 17.64 4.29
CA GLY A 233 -4.74 17.90 3.49
C GLY A 233 -5.32 19.31 3.60
N MET A 234 -4.70 20.21 4.36
CA MET A 234 -5.09 21.60 4.48
C MET A 234 -3.96 22.61 4.19
N LEU A 235 -2.77 22.15 3.80
CA LEU A 235 -1.68 23.08 3.47
C LEU A 235 -1.87 23.69 2.10
N ARG A 236 -1.89 25.02 2.05
CA ARG A 236 -1.83 25.80 0.82
C ARG A 236 -0.37 25.85 0.40
N LEU A 237 -0.03 25.03 -0.59
CA LEU A 237 1.31 24.98 -1.17
C LEU A 237 1.47 26.17 -2.14
N PRO A 238 2.42 27.08 -1.92
CA PRO A 238 2.66 28.21 -2.83
C PRO A 238 3.05 27.72 -4.24
N GLU A 239 2.73 28.48 -5.30
CA GLU A 239 3.07 28.11 -6.69
C GLU A 239 4.58 27.90 -6.89
N ARG A 240 5.42 28.65 -6.16
CA ARG A 240 6.87 28.46 -6.15
C ARG A 240 7.30 27.11 -5.60
N PHE A 241 6.52 26.51 -4.68
CA PHE A 241 6.79 25.16 -4.19
C PHE A 241 6.72 24.14 -5.33
N MET A 242 5.76 24.33 -6.24
CA MET A 242 5.60 23.49 -7.43
C MET A 242 6.74 23.67 -8.44
N SER A 243 7.45 24.80 -8.40
CA SER A 243 8.62 25.08 -9.26
C SER A 243 9.93 24.41 -8.80
N LEU A 244 9.96 23.87 -7.57
CA LEU A 244 11.13 23.14 -7.05
C LEU A 244 11.28 21.76 -7.72
N LYS A 245 12.49 21.19 -7.71
CA LYS A 245 12.72 19.81 -8.18
C LYS A 245 11.91 18.80 -7.34
N ALA A 246 11.43 17.74 -7.97
CA ALA A 246 10.60 16.71 -7.32
C ALA A 246 11.25 16.12 -6.04
N GLU A 247 12.56 15.88 -6.06
CA GLU A 247 13.35 15.42 -4.90
C GLU A 247 13.34 16.43 -3.73
N GLN A 248 13.33 17.72 -4.04
CA GLN A 248 13.33 18.79 -3.04
C GLN A 248 11.93 19.00 -2.46
N GLN A 249 10.89 18.82 -3.28
CA GLN A 249 9.49 18.84 -2.84
C GLN A 249 9.22 17.67 -1.89
N SER A 250 9.59 16.45 -2.27
CA SER A 250 9.40 15.26 -1.45
C SER A 250 10.21 15.35 -0.16
N GLY A 251 11.47 15.80 -0.24
CA GLY A 251 12.32 16.05 0.93
C GLY A 251 11.75 17.10 1.88
N ALA A 252 11.22 18.22 1.35
CA ALA A 252 10.65 19.27 2.18
C ALA A 252 9.35 18.83 2.87
N LEU A 253 8.49 18.08 2.17
CA LEU A 253 7.27 17.51 2.76
C LEU A 253 7.59 16.48 3.84
N ALA A 254 8.62 15.65 3.63
CA ALA A 254 9.10 14.70 4.64
C ALA A 254 9.71 15.41 5.85
N ALA A 255 10.47 16.49 5.64
CA ALA A 255 11.09 17.28 6.70
C ALA A 255 10.06 18.11 7.50
N LEU A 256 8.89 18.41 6.93
CA LEU A 256 7.78 19.05 7.64
C LEU A 256 7.03 18.09 8.57
N GLN A 257 7.01 16.77 8.30
CA GLN A 257 6.28 15.81 9.15
C GLN A 257 6.58 15.84 10.67
N PRO A 258 7.83 16.03 11.12
CA PRO A 258 8.14 16.13 12.55
C PRO A 258 7.85 17.51 13.18
N VAL A 259 7.47 18.52 12.38
CA VAL A 259 7.12 19.85 12.87
C VAL A 259 5.66 19.85 13.37
N ASP A 260 5.32 20.76 14.28
CA ASP A 260 3.95 20.95 14.73
C ASP A 260 3.03 21.29 13.54
N PRO A 261 1.89 20.59 13.36
CA PRO A 261 0.95 20.86 12.27
C PRO A 261 0.47 22.31 12.19
N ASP A 262 0.39 23.02 13.31
CA ASP A 262 -0.04 24.42 13.34
C ASP A 262 1.00 25.38 12.75
N LEU A 263 2.28 24.97 12.71
CA LEU A 263 3.39 25.76 12.18
C LEU A 263 3.65 25.50 10.69
N HIS A 264 3.10 24.43 10.12
CA HIS A 264 3.36 24.03 8.74
C HIS A 264 3.02 25.12 7.72
N GLN A 265 1.85 25.76 7.86
CA GLN A 265 1.44 26.82 6.93
C GLN A 265 2.30 28.07 7.12
N ALA A 266 2.59 28.45 8.37
CA ALA A 266 3.42 29.61 8.67
C ALA A 266 4.86 29.47 8.13
N VAL A 267 5.43 28.26 8.13
CA VAL A 267 6.74 27.96 7.53
C VAL A 267 6.72 28.13 6.01
N LEU A 268 5.68 27.64 5.35
CA LEU A 268 5.52 27.78 3.89
C LEU A 268 5.27 29.23 3.47
N ASP A 269 4.46 29.97 4.24
CA ASP A 269 4.16 31.37 3.99
C ASP A 269 5.39 32.27 4.20
N GLU A 270 6.19 32.02 5.26
CA GLU A 270 7.47 32.72 5.48
C GLU A 270 8.45 32.46 4.35
N TRP A 271 8.57 31.21 3.92
CA TRP A 271 9.43 30.83 2.81
C TRP A 271 9.03 31.56 1.53
N ASP A 272 7.74 31.56 1.19
CA ASP A 272 7.25 32.21 -0.02
C ASP A 272 7.44 33.74 0.03
N ALA A 273 7.13 34.37 1.16
CA ALA A 273 7.32 35.80 1.38
C ALA A 273 8.80 36.21 1.28
N ARG A 274 9.72 35.38 1.79
CA ARG A 274 11.16 35.64 1.72
C ARG A 274 11.73 35.43 0.32
N CYS A 275 11.20 34.45 -0.42
CA CYS A 275 11.50 34.25 -1.83
C CYS A 275 10.99 35.42 -2.70
N LEU A 276 9.93 36.12 -2.29
CA LEU A 276 9.45 37.35 -2.94
C LEU A 276 10.30 38.58 -2.59
N ALA A 277 10.61 38.76 -1.31
CA ALA A 277 11.25 39.99 -0.83
C ALA A 277 12.77 40.04 -1.03
N SER A 278 13.42 38.88 -1.19
CA SER A 278 14.87 38.78 -1.32
C SER A 278 15.28 37.83 -2.44
N THR A 279 16.38 38.15 -3.13
CA THR A 279 16.98 37.28 -4.16
C THR A 279 17.64 36.06 -3.50
N VAL A 280 16.84 35.12 -3.02
CA VAL A 280 17.33 33.88 -2.40
C VAL A 280 17.99 33.04 -3.48
N ARG A 281 19.33 32.94 -3.43
CA ARG A 281 20.14 32.18 -4.41
C ARG A 281 19.80 30.69 -4.44
N ASN A 282 19.29 30.12 -3.34
CA ASN A 282 18.83 28.74 -3.26
C ASN A 282 17.52 28.64 -2.43
N PRO A 283 16.34 28.69 -3.08
CA PRO A 283 15.05 28.66 -2.40
C PRO A 283 14.80 27.33 -1.67
N ALA A 284 15.27 26.20 -2.22
CA ALA A 284 15.13 24.89 -1.58
C ALA A 284 15.94 24.80 -0.28
N GLY A 285 17.23 25.17 -0.33
CA GLY A 285 18.09 25.14 0.85
C GLY A 285 17.60 26.05 1.98
N TYR A 286 17.02 27.20 1.62
CA TYR A 286 16.41 28.11 2.60
C TYR A 286 15.17 27.51 3.25
N LEU A 287 14.30 26.82 2.49
CA LEU A 287 13.14 26.11 3.02
C LEU A 287 13.55 25.07 4.07
N PHE A 288 14.55 24.22 3.77
CA PHE A 288 15.09 23.26 4.73
C PHE A 288 15.64 23.95 5.98
N GLY A 289 16.31 25.10 5.82
CA GLY A 289 16.79 25.90 6.95
C GLY A 289 15.67 26.39 7.87
N ILE A 290 14.54 26.85 7.30
CA ILE A 290 13.36 27.28 8.09
C ILE A 290 12.71 26.07 8.77
N ILE A 291 12.56 24.94 8.06
CA ILE A 291 11.99 23.71 8.62
C ILE A 291 12.84 23.22 9.80
N GLN A 292 14.18 23.23 9.67
CA GLN A 292 15.09 22.85 10.76
C GLN A 292 15.00 23.79 11.96
N LYS A 293 14.78 25.09 11.75
CA LYS A 293 14.52 26.04 12.84
C LYS A 293 13.17 25.77 13.52
N ALA A 294 12.15 25.40 12.77
CA ALA A 294 10.84 25.02 13.31
C ALA A 294 10.92 23.74 14.14
N MET A 295 11.68 22.74 13.70
CA MET A 295 11.96 21.52 14.48
C MET A 295 12.66 21.81 15.82
N ARG A 296 13.50 22.86 15.88
CA ARG A 296 14.21 23.28 17.10
C ARG A 296 13.37 24.21 17.99
N GLY A 297 12.14 24.55 17.59
CA GLY A 297 11.30 25.52 18.30
C GLY A 297 11.79 26.98 18.21
N GLU A 298 12.75 27.27 17.34
CA GLU A 298 13.35 28.60 17.14
C GLU A 298 12.67 29.38 16.00
N PHE A 299 11.62 28.82 15.39
CA PHE A 299 10.92 29.46 14.30
C PHE A 299 10.05 30.63 14.80
N ARG A 300 10.26 31.79 14.18
CA ARG A 300 9.43 32.99 14.35
C ARG A 300 8.86 33.37 12.99
N ALA A 301 7.55 33.26 12.83
CA ALA A 301 6.87 33.66 11.60
C ALA A 301 6.87 35.19 11.48
N TRP A 302 7.49 35.74 10.44
CA TRP A 302 7.46 37.17 10.12
C TRP A 302 6.36 37.48 9.09
N ALA A 303 6.07 36.57 8.18
CA ALA A 303 5.06 36.71 7.13
C ALA A 303 3.61 36.84 7.67
N GLY A 304 3.37 36.43 8.92
CA GLY A 304 2.13 36.69 9.66
C GLY A 304 2.11 38.00 10.46
N GLN A 305 3.24 38.71 10.55
CA GLN A 305 3.34 40.07 11.12
C GLN A 305 3.18 41.15 10.04
N ARG A 306 2.30 40.92 9.06
CA ARG A 306 1.43 42.03 8.69
C ARG A 306 0.38 42.07 9.78
N THR A 307 0.68 42.84 10.82
CA THR A 307 -0.37 43.56 11.53
C THR A 307 -1.41 43.97 10.48
N PRO A 308 -2.71 43.71 10.67
CA PRO A 308 -3.68 44.57 10.00
C PRO A 308 -3.17 46.01 10.23
N PRO A 309 -3.18 46.91 9.21
CA PRO A 309 -2.99 48.32 9.56
C PRO A 309 -3.94 48.55 10.71
N ASP A 310 -3.40 48.99 11.85
CA ASP A 310 -4.20 49.25 13.02
C ASP A 310 -5.47 49.94 12.53
N ALA A 311 -6.60 49.24 12.67
CA ALA A 311 -7.90 49.88 12.67
C ALA A 311 -8.07 50.70 13.96
N ASN A 312 -6.96 51.09 14.58
CA ASN A 312 -6.77 52.25 15.42
C ASN A 312 -5.76 53.21 14.74
N GLY A 313 -6.11 53.67 13.56
CA GLY A 313 -5.88 55.06 13.17
C GLY A 313 -6.71 56.00 14.04
N ALA A 314 -6.64 55.87 15.36
CA ALA A 314 -7.00 56.94 16.26
C ALA A 314 -5.87 57.95 16.16
N LYS A 315 -6.12 58.94 15.30
CA LYS A 315 -5.47 60.25 15.26
C LYS A 315 -4.84 60.58 16.64
N PRO A 316 -3.56 60.97 16.75
CA PRO A 316 -3.06 61.49 18.01
C PRO A 316 -3.95 62.66 18.41
N GLU A 317 -4.77 62.44 19.45
CA GLU A 317 -5.57 63.47 20.08
C GLU A 317 -4.57 64.54 20.56
N PRO A 318 -4.74 65.83 20.20
CA PRO A 318 -3.85 66.86 20.70
C PRO A 318 -3.91 66.82 22.24
N PRO A 319 -2.81 67.14 22.94
CA PRO A 319 -2.78 67.07 24.39
C PRO A 319 -3.97 67.86 24.96
N ARG A 320 -4.84 67.16 25.70
CA ARG A 320 -5.99 67.75 26.37
C ARG A 320 -5.48 68.90 27.24
N GLN A 321 -5.84 70.12 26.85
CA GLN A 321 -5.62 71.29 27.67
C GLN A 321 -6.34 71.05 29.02
N PRO A 322 -5.67 71.31 30.15
CA PRO A 322 -6.33 71.21 31.45
C PRO A 322 -7.51 72.18 31.45
N VAL A 323 -8.71 71.63 31.65
CA VAL A 323 -9.92 72.45 31.83
C VAL A 323 -9.72 73.27 33.09
N ASP A 324 -9.97 74.58 32.97
CA ASP A 324 -9.86 75.56 34.04
C ASP A 324 -10.57 75.05 35.31
N PRO A 325 -9.91 74.97 36.48
CA PRO A 325 -10.45 74.35 37.69
C PRO A 325 -11.81 74.94 38.13
N GLU A 326 -12.11 76.20 37.80
CA GLU A 326 -13.41 76.81 38.08
C GLU A 326 -14.55 76.15 37.30
N VAL A 327 -14.32 75.79 36.04
CA VAL A 327 -15.33 75.14 35.19
C VAL A 327 -15.59 73.71 35.67
N ALA A 328 -14.54 73.01 36.11
CA ALA A 328 -14.67 71.68 36.71
C ALA A 328 -15.44 71.72 38.04
N GLN A 329 -15.18 72.71 38.89
CA GLN A 329 -15.89 72.88 40.17
C GLN A 329 -17.35 73.29 39.96
N ALA A 330 -17.65 74.17 38.99
CA ALA A 330 -19.01 74.53 38.65
C ALA A 330 -19.80 73.32 38.12
N HIS A 331 -19.17 72.44 37.34
CA HIS A 331 -19.77 71.21 36.86
C HIS A 331 -20.06 70.21 38.00
N ILE A 332 -19.12 70.05 38.94
CA ILE A 332 -19.30 69.20 40.12
C ILE A 332 -20.40 69.77 41.04
N ALA A 333 -20.45 71.09 41.26
CA ALA A 333 -21.50 71.74 42.05
C ALA A 333 -22.88 71.55 41.42
N ARG A 334 -22.97 71.63 40.08
CA ARG A 334 -24.20 71.36 39.32
C ARG A 334 -24.64 69.90 39.43
N LEU A 335 -23.71 68.96 39.44
CA LEU A 335 -24.02 67.53 39.65
C LEU A 335 -24.48 67.27 41.09
N ARG A 336 -23.86 67.90 42.08
CA ARG A 336 -24.26 67.79 43.49
C ARG A 336 -25.65 68.39 43.75
N SER A 337 -26.00 69.51 43.11
CA SER A 337 -27.34 70.10 43.23
C SER A 337 -28.43 69.25 42.56
N MET A 338 -28.13 68.57 41.44
CA MET A 338 -29.06 67.63 40.80
C MET A 338 -29.29 66.37 41.64
N LEU A 339 -28.30 65.93 42.41
CA LEU A 339 -28.39 64.72 43.24
C LEU A 339 -28.91 64.97 44.66
N ARG A 340 -29.26 66.22 45.02
CA ARG A 340 -29.74 66.63 46.37
C ARG A 340 -28.88 66.07 47.53
N LEU A 341 -27.58 65.97 47.32
CA LEU A 341 -26.62 65.62 48.37
C LEU A 341 -26.09 66.93 48.93
N SER A 342 -26.68 67.36 50.06
CA SER A 342 -26.20 68.49 50.86
C SER A 342 -24.86 68.16 51.53
#